data_AF-A0AAV4P1Z1-F1
#
_entry.id   AF-A0AAV4P1Z1-F1
#
_cell.length_a   1.000
_cell.length_b   1.000
_cell.length_c   1.000
_cell.angle_alpha   90.00
_cell.angle_beta   90.00
_cell.angle_gamma   90.00
#
_symmetry.space_group_name_H-M   'P 1'
#
loop_
_entity.id
_entity.type
_entity.pdbx_description
1 polymer ?
#
loop_
_entity_poly.entity_id
_entity_poly.type
_entity_poly.pdbx_seq_one_letter_code
_entity_poly.pdbx_strand_id
1 'polypeptide(L)'
;MHCKPLFRNLTAVPEPPSRLVNIFVSSTKTDLEHERRQLHEVLVPQLQRDWSSLGVDIQLVDVQNGADEDAIIEPQAIAQQLEEIEDCHKTSLGCFFLCLIGNKYRPFALPASIDASEYNHIHNAANEAGLDASLLDNHFLLDTNLMPPRYVLQAPNRPAGSDLDNKEPSNKIHQESEESNWPEEEDKLVRIIQYGARIAIQEGLIEAEDLSQSYLFSGVHTHLRHALKLSKNDNNRIICIVRQFEGIDSADSAAHLYIDSATDTNLVLDNLSVEDDSSSGLRRLLEDVILNVDRKNVAYFRVPWCKSGLDPEFPEHSKYLKSFSEVVSSMLKNIIEAATKN
;
A
#
# COMPACT_ATOMS: atom_id res chain seq x y z
N MET A 1 -2.36 -68.42 18.85
CA MET A 1 -1.40 -67.32 19.11
C MET A 1 -1.32 -66.47 17.86
N HIS A 2 -1.93 -65.29 17.87
CA HIS A 2 -1.82 -64.29 16.80
C HIS A 2 -1.47 -62.96 17.47
N CYS A 3 -0.21 -62.55 17.32
CA CYS A 3 0.26 -61.23 17.71
C CYS A 3 -0.39 -60.18 16.78
N LYS A 4 -1.12 -59.24 17.37
CA LYS A 4 -1.47 -57.98 16.69
C LYS A 4 -0.32 -56.98 16.88
N PRO A 5 0.12 -56.27 15.83
CA PRO A 5 1.09 -55.20 15.98
C PRO A 5 0.42 -53.97 16.60
N LEU A 6 1.05 -53.42 17.64
CA LEU A 6 0.72 -52.12 18.20
C LEU A 6 1.23 -51.04 17.23
N PHE A 7 0.36 -50.56 16.34
CA PHE A 7 0.59 -49.27 15.69
C PHE A 7 0.39 -48.18 16.75
N ARG A 8 1.50 -47.62 17.24
CA ARG A 8 1.50 -46.35 17.96
C ARG A 8 0.93 -45.30 17.02
N ASN A 9 -0.27 -44.80 17.34
CA ASN A 9 -0.73 -43.51 16.83
C ASN A 9 0.33 -42.47 17.21
N LEU A 10 1.06 -41.96 16.21
CA LEU A 10 1.75 -40.68 16.32
C LEU A 10 0.65 -39.63 16.43
N THR A 11 0.21 -39.39 17.67
CA THR A 11 -0.58 -38.23 18.02
C THR A 11 0.09 -37.01 17.41
N ALA A 12 -0.65 -36.29 16.56
CA ALA A 12 -0.27 -34.98 16.07
C ALA A 12 0.17 -34.13 17.25
N VAL A 13 1.48 -33.94 17.37
CA VAL A 13 2.04 -32.93 18.28
C VAL A 13 1.51 -31.61 17.71
N PRO A 14 0.73 -30.82 18.46
CA PRO A 14 0.38 -29.49 18.00
C PRO A 14 1.69 -28.76 17.73
N GLU A 15 1.84 -28.21 16.52
CA GLU A 15 2.99 -27.40 16.19
C GLU A 15 3.16 -26.36 17.30
N PRO A 16 4.39 -26.18 17.83
CA PRO A 16 4.60 -25.16 18.84
C PRO A 16 4.09 -23.82 18.28
N PRO A 17 3.39 -23.00 19.08
CA PRO A 17 2.87 -21.73 18.61
C PRO A 17 4.02 -20.95 17.97
N SER A 18 3.80 -20.45 16.74
CA SER A 18 4.80 -19.64 16.05
C SER A 18 5.18 -18.49 16.97
N ARG A 19 6.47 -18.39 17.29
CA ARG A 19 7.02 -17.22 17.99
C ARG A 19 7.54 -16.20 16.99
N LEU A 20 6.89 -16.13 15.85
CA LEU A 20 7.27 -15.27 14.74
C LEU A 20 6.31 -14.08 14.73
N VAL A 21 6.87 -12.88 14.65
CA VAL A 21 6.13 -11.63 14.55
C VAL A 21 6.44 -11.05 13.17
N ASN A 22 5.60 -11.38 12.18
CA ASN A 22 5.68 -10.85 10.83
C ASN A 22 4.77 -9.63 10.71
N ILE A 23 5.36 -8.47 10.49
CA ILE A 23 4.62 -7.21 10.44
C ILE A 23 4.72 -6.65 9.02
N PHE A 24 3.60 -6.62 8.32
CA PHE A 24 3.51 -5.92 7.06
C PHE A 24 3.55 -4.40 7.31
N VAL A 25 4.44 -3.68 6.62
CA VAL A 25 4.57 -2.22 6.72
C VAL A 25 3.95 -1.56 5.49
N SER A 26 2.93 -0.72 5.71
CA SER A 26 2.25 0.04 4.66
C SER A 26 2.41 1.55 4.88
N SER A 27 2.89 2.26 3.85
CA SER A 27 3.23 3.69 3.92
C SER A 27 3.45 4.26 2.52
N THR A 28 3.24 5.56 2.29
CA THR A 28 3.72 6.20 1.05
C THR A 28 5.24 6.38 1.11
N LYS A 29 5.99 5.83 0.13
CA LYS A 29 7.45 5.73 0.23
C LYS A 29 8.14 7.09 0.40
N THR A 30 7.76 8.06 -0.45
CA THR A 30 8.41 9.38 -0.49
C THR A 30 8.14 10.21 0.76
N ASP A 31 6.95 10.09 1.34
CA ASP A 31 6.52 10.91 2.49
C ASP A 31 7.14 10.41 3.80
N LEU A 32 7.30 9.09 3.95
CA LEU A 32 7.69 8.45 5.22
C LEU A 32 9.01 7.67 5.12
N GLU A 33 9.89 8.07 4.21
CA GLU A 33 11.19 7.42 3.99
C GLU A 33 12.03 7.38 5.28
N HIS A 34 12.05 8.48 6.04
CA HIS A 34 12.86 8.57 7.26
C HIS A 34 12.33 7.70 8.40
N GLU A 35 11.01 7.59 8.57
CA GLU A 35 10.36 6.70 9.52
C GLU A 35 10.61 5.24 9.16
N ARG A 36 10.48 4.90 7.88
CA ARG A 36 10.78 3.54 7.38
C ARG A 36 12.23 3.19 7.61
N ARG A 37 13.17 4.11 7.31
CA ARG A 37 14.60 3.93 7.60
C ARG A 37 14.82 3.71 9.10
N GLN A 38 14.17 4.50 9.94
CA GLN A 38 14.24 4.36 11.40
C GLN A 38 13.71 3.00 11.89
N LEU A 39 12.67 2.45 11.25
CA LEU A 39 12.17 1.10 11.53
C LEU A 39 13.25 0.04 11.24
N HIS A 40 13.82 0.05 10.03
CA HIS A 40 14.78 -0.95 9.57
C HIS A 40 16.15 -0.85 10.25
N GLU A 41 16.70 0.36 10.39
CA GLU A 41 18.08 0.57 10.85
C GLU A 41 18.21 0.60 12.37
N VAL A 42 17.15 0.98 13.09
CA VAL A 42 17.21 1.21 14.54
C VAL A 42 16.25 0.30 15.30
N LEU A 43 14.96 0.38 15.01
CA LEU A 43 13.92 -0.24 15.82
C LEU A 43 13.94 -1.77 15.73
N VAL A 44 13.93 -2.33 14.52
CA VAL A 44 13.88 -3.79 14.33
C VAL A 44 15.12 -4.49 14.87
N PRO A 45 16.36 -4.02 14.59
CA PRO A 45 17.56 -4.61 15.19
C PRO A 45 17.58 -4.51 16.72
N GLN A 46 16.97 -3.48 17.30
CA GLN A 46 16.82 -3.37 18.75
C GLN A 46 15.81 -4.38 19.29
N LEU A 47 14.62 -4.49 18.68
CA LEU A 47 13.60 -5.42 19.14
C LEU A 47 14.01 -6.89 18.98
N GLN A 48 14.68 -7.24 17.89
CA GLN A 48 15.24 -8.59 17.69
C GLN A 48 16.24 -8.94 18.80
N ARG A 49 17.09 -7.99 19.22
CA ARG A 49 17.99 -8.19 20.37
C ARG A 49 17.21 -8.40 21.66
N ASP A 50 16.25 -7.53 21.96
CA ASP A 50 15.46 -7.57 23.19
C ASP A 50 14.68 -8.91 23.33
N TRP A 51 14.10 -9.41 22.23
CA TRP A 51 13.21 -10.58 22.28
C TRP A 51 13.82 -11.90 21.83
N SER A 52 15.05 -11.89 21.32
CA SER A 52 15.82 -13.12 21.06
C SER A 52 15.89 -14.03 22.28
N SER A 53 16.05 -13.45 23.48
CA SER A 53 16.07 -14.18 24.76
C SER A 53 14.74 -14.83 25.13
N LEU A 54 13.63 -14.31 24.60
CA LEU A 54 12.28 -14.86 24.76
C LEU A 54 11.92 -15.86 23.66
N GLY A 55 12.83 -16.08 22.71
CA GLY A 55 12.63 -16.95 21.56
C GLY A 55 11.59 -16.42 20.58
N VAL A 56 11.37 -15.10 20.54
CA VAL A 56 10.48 -14.44 19.57
C VAL A 56 11.35 -13.82 18.47
N ASP A 57 11.05 -14.17 17.23
CA ASP A 57 11.67 -13.58 16.04
C ASP A 57 10.74 -12.52 15.45
N ILE A 58 11.30 -11.41 14.97
CA ILE A 58 10.54 -10.28 14.43
C ILE A 58 11.07 -9.98 13.05
N GLN A 59 10.15 -9.89 12.10
CA GLN A 59 10.46 -9.57 10.72
C GLN A 59 9.49 -8.51 10.22
N LEU A 60 10.03 -7.53 9.50
CA LEU A 60 9.20 -6.61 8.72
C LEU A 60 9.05 -7.16 7.32
N VAL A 61 7.81 -7.26 6.88
CA VAL A 61 7.50 -7.47 5.48
C VAL A 61 7.23 -6.10 4.88
N ASP A 62 8.21 -5.60 4.13
CA ASP A 62 8.21 -4.25 3.62
C ASP A 62 8.46 -4.26 2.10
N VAL A 63 7.37 -4.13 1.36
CA VAL A 63 7.33 -4.23 -0.10
C VAL A 63 8.06 -3.08 -0.79
N GLN A 64 8.29 -1.96 -0.10
CA GLN A 64 9.01 -0.81 -0.65
C GLN A 64 10.50 -0.81 -0.27
N ASN A 65 11.02 -1.85 0.39
CA ASN A 65 12.44 -2.00 0.78
C ASN A 65 13.39 -2.31 -0.40
N GLY A 66 12.99 -1.96 -1.63
CA GLY A 66 13.76 -2.09 -2.86
C GLY A 66 14.11 -0.73 -3.49
N ALA A 67 14.78 -0.78 -4.64
CA ALA A 67 15.20 0.42 -5.37
C ALA A 67 14.07 1.13 -6.13
N ASP A 68 12.91 0.49 -6.32
CA ASP A 68 11.81 1.01 -7.14
C ASP A 68 11.09 2.20 -6.50
N GLU A 69 10.54 3.11 -7.31
CA GLU A 69 10.03 4.42 -6.86
C GLU A 69 8.84 4.33 -5.88
N ASP A 70 7.85 3.47 -6.14
CA ASP A 70 6.83 3.11 -5.14
C ASP A 70 6.15 1.76 -5.48
N ALA A 71 6.65 0.67 -4.90
CA ALA A 71 6.15 -0.67 -5.19
C ALA A 71 4.67 -0.88 -4.77
N ILE A 72 4.10 -0.02 -3.91
CA ILE A 72 2.71 -0.16 -3.43
C ILE A 72 1.69 0.07 -4.55
N ILE A 73 2.06 0.74 -5.64
CA ILE A 73 1.13 1.04 -6.74
C ILE A 73 1.36 0.25 -8.00
N GLU A 74 2.35 -0.65 -8.01
CA GLU A 74 2.57 -1.55 -9.13
C GLU A 74 1.28 -2.37 -9.36
N PRO A 75 0.59 -2.19 -10.51
CA PRO A 75 -0.75 -2.75 -10.73
C PRO A 75 -0.80 -4.25 -10.49
N GLN A 76 0.26 -4.95 -10.91
CA GLN A 76 0.38 -6.40 -10.81
C GLN A 76 0.77 -6.88 -9.40
N ALA A 77 1.31 -5.99 -8.56
CA ALA A 77 1.79 -6.35 -7.23
C ALA A 77 0.72 -6.23 -6.14
N ILE A 78 -0.28 -5.34 -6.28
CA ILE A 78 -1.31 -5.12 -5.24
C ILE A 78 -1.92 -6.44 -4.75
N ALA A 79 -2.29 -7.36 -5.65
CA ALA A 79 -2.89 -8.64 -5.26
C ALA A 79 -1.94 -9.48 -4.39
N GLN A 80 -0.65 -9.52 -4.74
CA GLN A 80 0.39 -10.21 -3.97
C GLN A 80 0.63 -9.53 -2.62
N GLN A 81 0.57 -8.20 -2.57
CA GLN A 81 0.71 -7.44 -1.33
C GLN A 81 -0.45 -7.71 -0.36
N LEU A 82 -1.68 -7.84 -0.88
CA LEU A 82 -2.83 -8.24 -0.06
C LEU A 82 -2.67 -9.67 0.47
N GLU A 83 -2.22 -10.62 -0.35
CA GLU A 83 -1.92 -11.99 0.09
C GLU A 83 -0.84 -12.02 1.19
N GLU A 84 0.20 -11.19 1.06
CA GLU A 84 1.24 -11.05 2.07
C GLU A 84 0.71 -10.48 3.41
N ILE A 85 -0.26 -9.55 3.36
CA ILE A 85 -0.97 -9.08 4.56
C ILE A 85 -1.76 -10.22 5.20
N GLU A 86 -2.45 -11.05 4.40
CA GLU A 86 -3.16 -12.23 4.92
C GLU A 86 -2.21 -13.22 5.59
N ASP A 87 -1.04 -13.44 5.02
CA ASP A 87 -0.06 -14.36 5.55
C ASP A 87 0.60 -13.83 6.82
N CYS A 88 0.89 -12.53 6.90
CA CYS A 88 1.25 -11.87 8.15
C CYS A 88 0.13 -12.06 9.20
N HIS A 89 -1.13 -11.85 8.82
CA HIS A 89 -2.27 -12.03 9.74
C HIS A 89 -2.39 -13.47 10.27
N LYS A 90 -2.16 -14.48 9.42
CA LYS A 90 -2.21 -15.91 9.79
C LYS A 90 -1.04 -16.33 10.67
N THR A 91 0.17 -15.84 10.39
CA THR A 91 1.42 -16.37 10.96
C THR A 91 1.97 -15.57 12.14
N SER A 92 1.65 -14.27 12.21
CA SER A 92 2.26 -13.36 13.17
C SER A 92 1.66 -13.45 14.57
N LEU A 93 2.52 -13.57 15.56
CA LEU A 93 2.20 -13.47 16.98
C LEU A 93 1.90 -12.01 17.35
N GLY A 94 0.64 -11.70 17.64
CA GLY A 94 0.24 -10.35 18.01
C GLY A 94 0.18 -9.44 16.79
N CYS A 95 1.03 -8.41 16.69
CA CYS A 95 0.93 -7.40 15.62
C CYS A 95 1.25 -8.01 14.25
N PHE A 96 0.40 -7.78 13.25
CA PHE A 96 0.65 -8.22 11.86
C PHE A 96 0.70 -7.09 10.83
N PHE A 97 0.23 -5.89 11.20
CA PHE A 97 0.12 -4.77 10.27
C PHE A 97 0.48 -3.46 10.96
N LEU A 98 1.41 -2.72 10.34
CA LEU A 98 1.83 -1.39 10.74
C LEU A 98 1.57 -0.41 9.60
N CYS A 99 0.62 0.49 9.79
CA CYS A 99 0.30 1.56 8.84
C CYS A 99 1.00 2.85 9.28
N LEU A 100 1.81 3.43 8.41
CA LEU A 100 2.36 4.77 8.60
C LEU A 100 1.65 5.72 7.63
N ILE A 101 1.12 6.82 8.15
CA ILE A 101 0.30 7.79 7.40
C ILE A 101 0.91 9.17 7.57
N GLY A 102 1.21 9.83 6.45
CA GLY A 102 1.78 11.16 6.43
C GLY A 102 0.79 12.23 5.96
N ASN A 103 1.30 13.23 5.25
CA ASN A 103 0.50 14.29 4.64
C ASN A 103 0.08 13.96 3.20
N LYS A 104 0.76 13.01 2.56
CA LYS A 104 0.51 12.55 1.19
C LYS A 104 -0.47 11.40 1.19
N TYR A 105 -1.48 11.47 0.33
CA TYR A 105 -2.46 10.39 0.17
C TYR A 105 -2.19 9.53 -1.05
N ARG A 106 -1.71 10.13 -2.14
CA ARG A 106 -1.28 9.40 -3.35
C ARG A 106 -0.03 8.54 -3.05
N PRO A 107 0.28 7.55 -3.90
CA PRO A 107 -0.36 7.22 -5.18
C PRO A 107 -1.58 6.29 -5.10
N PHE A 108 -2.41 6.36 -6.15
CA PHE A 108 -3.50 5.43 -6.42
C PHE A 108 -2.98 4.34 -7.35
N ALA A 109 -3.31 3.09 -7.06
CA ALA A 109 -2.91 1.98 -7.90
C ALA A 109 -3.83 1.90 -9.12
N LEU A 110 -3.24 1.83 -10.32
CA LEU A 110 -3.97 1.44 -11.52
C LEU A 110 -4.37 -0.05 -11.36
N PRO A 111 -5.65 -0.43 -11.56
CA PRO A 111 -6.05 -1.82 -11.39
C PRO A 111 -5.45 -2.70 -12.50
N ALA A 112 -4.86 -3.84 -12.13
CA ALA A 112 -4.40 -4.82 -13.11
C ALA A 112 -5.55 -5.46 -13.92
N SER A 113 -6.76 -5.48 -13.37
CA SER A 113 -7.95 -5.90 -14.10
C SER A 113 -9.23 -5.27 -13.53
N ILE A 114 -10.23 -5.08 -14.39
CA ILE A 114 -11.56 -4.57 -14.05
C ILE A 114 -12.59 -5.60 -14.51
N ASP A 115 -13.59 -5.93 -13.69
CA ASP A 115 -14.64 -6.84 -14.10
C ASP A 115 -15.38 -6.32 -15.33
N ALA A 116 -15.73 -7.20 -16.28
CA ALA A 116 -16.31 -6.76 -17.55
C ALA A 116 -17.63 -6.00 -17.39
N SER A 117 -18.41 -6.31 -16.36
CA SER A 117 -19.61 -5.53 -16.01
C SER A 117 -19.26 -4.11 -15.55
N GLU A 118 -18.26 -3.96 -14.68
CA GLU A 118 -17.84 -2.68 -14.13
C GLU A 118 -17.13 -1.81 -15.18
N TYR A 119 -16.26 -2.41 -16.00
CA TYR A 119 -15.52 -1.72 -17.06
C TYR A 119 -16.47 -0.97 -18.00
N ASN A 120 -17.55 -1.62 -18.44
CA ASN A 120 -18.53 -0.99 -19.33
C ASN A 120 -19.21 0.22 -18.68
N HIS A 121 -19.53 0.16 -17.39
CA HIS A 121 -20.11 1.30 -16.68
C HIS A 121 -19.11 2.44 -16.49
N ILE A 122 -17.86 2.12 -16.15
CA ILE A 122 -16.77 3.10 -16.03
C ILE A 122 -16.51 3.80 -17.37
N HIS A 123 -16.40 3.02 -18.45
CA HIS A 123 -16.17 3.52 -19.81
C HIS A 123 -17.29 4.44 -20.29
N ASN A 124 -18.55 4.01 -20.14
CA ASN A 124 -19.70 4.82 -20.53
C ASN A 124 -19.76 6.14 -19.75
N ALA A 125 -19.58 6.10 -18.42
CA ALA A 125 -19.58 7.29 -17.59
C ALA A 125 -18.47 8.27 -17.98
N ALA A 126 -17.27 7.77 -18.29
CA ALA A 126 -16.17 8.59 -18.78
C ALA A 126 -16.49 9.25 -20.13
N ASN A 127 -17.02 8.48 -21.09
CA ASN A 127 -17.36 8.96 -22.42
C ASN A 127 -18.51 10.00 -22.40
N GLU A 128 -19.55 9.76 -21.59
CA GLU A 128 -20.67 10.71 -21.41
C GLU A 128 -20.22 12.03 -20.79
N ALA A 129 -19.19 11.99 -19.94
CA ALA A 129 -18.56 13.17 -19.37
C ALA A 129 -17.62 13.89 -20.36
N GLY A 130 -17.36 13.32 -21.54
CA GLY A 130 -16.47 13.89 -22.54
C GLY A 130 -14.98 13.67 -22.24
N LEU A 131 -14.66 12.72 -21.35
CA LEU A 131 -13.28 12.26 -21.13
C LEU A 131 -12.83 11.35 -22.29
N ASP A 132 -11.53 11.29 -22.53
CA ASP A 132 -10.94 10.36 -23.50
C ASP A 132 -10.99 8.89 -23.02
N ALA A 133 -12.17 8.28 -23.08
CA ALA A 133 -12.40 6.88 -22.74
C ALA A 133 -11.61 5.91 -23.65
N SER A 134 -11.11 6.37 -24.81
CA SER A 134 -10.30 5.54 -25.71
C SER A 134 -8.98 5.09 -25.08
N LEU A 135 -8.49 5.82 -24.07
CA LEU A 135 -7.34 5.39 -23.26
C LEU A 135 -7.61 4.04 -22.58
N LEU A 136 -8.82 3.80 -22.05
CA LEU A 136 -9.15 2.51 -21.47
C LEU A 136 -9.06 1.40 -22.53
N ASP A 137 -9.60 1.64 -23.72
CA ASP A 137 -9.62 0.65 -24.81
C ASP A 137 -8.22 0.34 -25.35
N ASN A 138 -7.29 1.29 -25.27
CA ASN A 138 -5.91 1.12 -25.69
C ASN A 138 -5.08 0.27 -24.70
N HIS A 139 -5.44 0.32 -23.41
CA HIS A 139 -4.63 -0.28 -22.34
C HIS A 139 -5.28 -1.51 -21.69
N PHE A 140 -6.57 -1.73 -21.85
CA PHE A 140 -7.28 -2.87 -21.27
C PHE A 140 -7.88 -3.77 -22.35
N LEU A 141 -7.56 -5.06 -22.30
CA LEU A 141 -8.13 -6.06 -23.21
C LEU A 141 -9.01 -7.04 -22.46
N LEU A 142 -10.18 -7.36 -23.04
CA LEU A 142 -11.09 -8.34 -22.48
C LEU A 142 -10.48 -9.75 -22.55
N ASP A 143 -10.29 -10.36 -21.37
CA ASP A 143 -10.00 -11.78 -21.24
C ASP A 143 -11.28 -12.55 -20.86
N THR A 144 -11.75 -13.35 -21.82
CA THR A 144 -12.93 -14.21 -21.66
C THR A 144 -12.62 -15.58 -21.07
N ASN A 145 -11.33 -15.90 -20.85
CA ASN A 145 -10.92 -17.12 -20.17
C ASN A 145 -11.04 -17.01 -18.65
N LEU A 146 -11.07 -15.77 -18.12
CA LEU A 146 -11.37 -15.51 -16.72
C LEU A 146 -12.87 -15.69 -16.47
N MET A 147 -13.20 -16.22 -15.29
CA MET A 147 -14.58 -16.46 -14.86
C MET A 147 -14.79 -15.77 -13.50
N PRO A 148 -15.49 -14.62 -13.44
CA PRO A 148 -16.11 -13.89 -14.56
C PRO A 148 -15.10 -13.25 -15.53
N PRO A 149 -15.49 -12.91 -16.78
CA PRO A 149 -14.64 -12.20 -17.73
C PRO A 149 -14.19 -10.84 -17.20
N ARG A 150 -12.94 -10.46 -17.46
CA ARG A 150 -12.35 -9.19 -16.98
C ARG A 150 -11.57 -8.51 -18.09
N TYR A 151 -11.53 -7.19 -18.03
CA TYR A 151 -10.61 -6.38 -18.81
C TYR A 151 -9.27 -6.33 -18.07
N VAL A 152 -8.20 -6.79 -18.71
CA VAL A 152 -6.86 -6.92 -18.11
C VAL A 152 -5.94 -5.84 -18.67
N LEU A 153 -5.25 -5.14 -17.77
CA LEU A 153 -4.24 -4.15 -18.12
C LEU A 153 -3.12 -4.81 -18.92
N GLN A 154 -2.86 -4.28 -20.11
CA GLN A 154 -1.74 -4.70 -20.94
C GLN A 154 -0.47 -4.05 -20.41
N ALA A 155 0.61 -4.84 -20.34
CA ALA A 155 1.92 -4.27 -20.06
C ALA A 155 2.19 -3.13 -21.06
N PRO A 156 2.76 -1.99 -20.63
CA PRO A 156 3.21 -0.97 -21.56
C PRO A 156 4.06 -1.66 -22.61
N ASN A 157 3.94 -1.27 -23.88
CA ASN A 157 4.74 -1.80 -24.99
C ASN A 157 6.24 -1.58 -24.71
N ARG A 158 6.85 -2.37 -23.83
CA ARG A 158 8.29 -2.53 -23.76
C ARG A 158 8.63 -3.22 -25.08
N PRO A 159 9.49 -2.64 -25.92
CA PRO A 159 9.82 -3.25 -27.21
C PRO A 159 10.21 -4.70 -26.95
N ALA A 160 9.46 -5.62 -27.55
CA ALA A 160 9.66 -7.07 -27.44
C ALA A 160 11.09 -7.39 -27.87
N GLY A 161 12.00 -7.57 -26.90
CA GLY A 161 13.42 -7.65 -27.20
C GLY A 161 14.35 -7.80 -25.99
N SER A 162 13.86 -8.25 -24.84
CA SER A 162 14.72 -8.69 -23.74
C SER A 162 14.33 -10.10 -23.25
N ASP A 163 14.04 -10.99 -24.20
CA ASP A 163 14.19 -12.41 -23.90
C ASP A 163 15.69 -12.73 -23.93
N LEU A 164 16.17 -13.07 -22.73
CA LEU A 164 17.50 -13.61 -22.50
C LEU A 164 17.62 -14.94 -23.24
N ASP A 165 18.19 -14.93 -24.45
CA ASP A 165 19.02 -16.01 -24.97
C ASP A 165 19.61 -15.62 -26.34
N ASN A 166 20.79 -14.99 -26.33
CA ASN A 166 21.95 -15.41 -27.13
C ASN A 166 23.13 -14.44 -26.98
N LYS A 167 24.30 -15.03 -26.77
CA LYS A 167 25.61 -14.38 -26.64
C LYS A 167 26.01 -13.63 -27.91
N GLU A 168 26.41 -12.37 -27.77
CA GLU A 168 27.70 -11.82 -28.27
C GLU A 168 27.87 -10.34 -27.88
N PRO A 169 29.07 -9.88 -27.49
CA PRO A 169 29.32 -8.47 -27.21
C PRO A 169 29.78 -7.79 -28.50
N SER A 170 28.86 -7.18 -29.24
CA SER A 170 29.25 -6.21 -30.27
C SER A 170 28.27 -5.05 -30.39
N ASN A 171 28.84 -3.86 -30.21
CA ASN A 171 28.38 -2.53 -30.64
C ASN A 171 26.87 -2.29 -30.70
N LYS A 172 26.33 -1.60 -29.70
CA LYS A 172 25.12 -0.80 -29.87
C LYS A 172 25.44 0.69 -29.71
N ILE A 173 25.68 1.27 -30.87
CA ILE A 173 25.52 2.67 -31.19
C ILE A 173 24.07 3.06 -30.87
N HIS A 174 23.90 4.15 -30.13
CA HIS A 174 22.70 4.99 -29.99
C HIS A 174 21.36 4.34 -30.31
N GLN A 175 20.69 3.80 -29.29
CA GLN A 175 19.22 3.85 -29.23
C GLN A 175 18.87 4.96 -28.24
N GLU A 176 18.55 6.13 -28.80
CA GLU A 176 17.79 7.16 -28.10
C GLU A 176 16.51 6.49 -27.58
N SER A 177 16.42 6.38 -26.26
CA SER A 177 15.19 5.99 -25.57
C SER A 177 14.14 7.04 -25.89
N GLU A 178 13.12 6.68 -26.66
CA GLU A 178 11.83 7.38 -26.59
C GLU A 178 11.45 7.43 -25.11
N GLU A 179 11.47 8.62 -24.51
CA GLU A 179 11.00 8.83 -23.13
C GLU A 179 9.54 8.38 -23.10
N SER A 180 9.31 7.22 -22.49
CA SER A 180 7.98 6.64 -22.36
C SER A 180 7.10 7.61 -21.57
N ASN A 181 6.04 8.14 -22.20
CA ASN A 181 5.06 9.01 -21.54
C ASN A 181 4.14 8.27 -20.54
N TRP A 182 4.50 7.04 -20.19
CA TRP A 182 3.69 6.15 -19.38
C TRP A 182 3.26 6.73 -18.03
N PRO A 183 4.11 7.42 -17.24
CA PRO A 183 3.66 7.97 -15.95
C PRO A 183 2.51 8.98 -16.07
N GLU A 184 2.52 9.80 -17.13
CA GLU A 184 1.43 10.75 -17.39
C GLU A 184 0.17 10.05 -17.91
N GLU A 185 0.32 9.04 -18.76
CA GLU A 185 -0.80 8.23 -19.27
C GLU A 185 -1.43 7.37 -18.17
N GLU A 186 -0.63 6.81 -17.28
CA GLU A 186 -1.07 6.05 -16.10
C GLU A 186 -1.89 6.93 -15.15
N ASP A 187 -1.42 8.15 -14.83
CA ASP A 187 -2.20 9.08 -14.01
C ASP A 187 -3.53 9.46 -14.68
N LYS A 188 -3.56 9.64 -16.02
CA LYS A 188 -4.81 9.87 -16.76
C LYS A 188 -5.75 8.67 -16.68
N LEU A 189 -5.25 7.45 -16.89
CA LEU A 189 -6.03 6.21 -16.78
C LEU A 189 -6.66 6.06 -15.40
N VAL A 190 -5.86 6.25 -14.35
CA VAL A 190 -6.32 6.19 -12.96
C VAL A 190 -7.47 7.18 -12.74
N ARG A 191 -7.33 8.44 -13.22
CA ARG A 191 -8.40 9.44 -13.07
C ARG A 191 -9.67 9.08 -13.83
N ILE A 192 -9.56 8.57 -15.05
CA ILE A 192 -10.71 8.13 -15.84
C ILE A 192 -11.45 7.02 -15.10
N ILE A 193 -10.72 6.03 -14.59
CA ILE A 193 -11.28 4.92 -13.81
C ILE A 193 -11.95 5.44 -12.54
N GLN A 194 -11.29 6.32 -11.79
CA GLN A 194 -11.85 6.92 -10.57
C GLN A 194 -13.13 7.70 -10.83
N TYR A 195 -13.13 8.53 -11.87
CA TYR A 195 -14.30 9.29 -12.26
C TYR A 195 -15.45 8.34 -12.63
N GLY A 196 -15.21 7.42 -13.57
CA GLY A 196 -16.24 6.50 -14.06
C GLY A 196 -16.77 5.60 -12.96
N ALA A 197 -15.90 5.07 -12.09
CA ALA A 197 -16.30 4.23 -10.96
C ALA A 197 -17.13 5.02 -9.95
N ARG A 198 -16.74 6.26 -9.63
CA ARG A 198 -17.50 7.12 -8.72
C ARG A 198 -18.92 7.38 -9.23
N ILE A 199 -19.07 7.73 -10.51
CA ILE A 199 -20.39 7.97 -11.12
C ILE A 199 -21.20 6.67 -11.14
N ALA A 200 -20.62 5.57 -11.62
CA ALA A 200 -21.32 4.30 -11.70
C ALA A 200 -21.77 3.77 -10.33
N ILE A 201 -20.99 3.98 -9.27
CA ILE A 201 -21.39 3.66 -7.89
C ILE A 201 -22.53 4.58 -7.42
N GLN A 202 -22.45 5.88 -7.68
CA GLN A 202 -23.50 6.84 -7.29
C GLN A 202 -24.84 6.56 -7.96
N GLU A 203 -24.81 6.08 -9.20
CA GLU A 203 -26.00 5.68 -9.96
C GLU A 203 -26.51 4.27 -9.61
N GLY A 204 -25.77 3.52 -8.79
CA GLY A 204 -26.11 2.14 -8.41
C GLY A 204 -25.90 1.12 -9.53
N LEU A 205 -25.08 1.44 -10.53
CA LEU A 205 -24.69 0.55 -11.62
C LEU A 205 -23.56 -0.42 -11.20
N ILE A 206 -22.71 0.03 -10.28
CA ILE A 206 -21.70 -0.79 -9.61
C ILE A 206 -22.08 -0.89 -8.14
N GLU A 207 -22.11 -2.11 -7.61
CA GLU A 207 -22.35 -2.31 -6.19
C GLU A 207 -21.19 -1.72 -5.39
N ALA A 208 -21.49 -1.01 -4.31
CA ALA A 208 -20.48 -0.35 -3.48
C ALA A 208 -19.76 -1.36 -2.56
N GLU A 209 -19.28 -2.47 -3.12
CA GLU A 209 -18.49 -3.49 -2.42
C GLU A 209 -17.02 -3.05 -2.24
N ASP A 210 -16.28 -3.73 -1.37
CA ASP A 210 -14.89 -3.39 -1.05
C ASP A 210 -13.99 -3.33 -2.30
N LEU A 211 -14.19 -4.25 -3.25
CA LEU A 211 -13.40 -4.33 -4.49
C LEU A 211 -13.71 -3.14 -5.41
N SER A 212 -14.98 -2.85 -5.65
CA SER A 212 -15.40 -1.74 -6.49
C SER A 212 -15.02 -0.39 -5.89
N GLN A 213 -15.01 -0.28 -4.55
CA GLN A 213 -14.52 0.92 -3.87
C GLN A 213 -13.00 1.08 -3.92
N SER A 214 -12.23 0.01 -4.17
CA SER A 214 -10.76 0.10 -4.19
C SER A 214 -10.24 0.99 -5.32
N TYR A 215 -11.02 1.21 -6.37
CA TYR A 215 -10.71 2.20 -7.42
C TYR A 215 -10.54 3.62 -6.85
N LEU A 216 -11.20 3.92 -5.73
CA LEU A 216 -11.24 5.25 -5.12
C LEU A 216 -10.26 5.41 -3.94
N PHE A 217 -9.42 4.42 -3.69
CA PHE A 217 -8.51 4.38 -2.54
C PHE A 217 -7.05 4.34 -2.97
N SER A 218 -6.19 5.05 -2.22
CA SER A 218 -4.74 4.93 -2.41
C SER A 218 -4.27 3.54 -1.98
N GLY A 219 -3.07 3.13 -2.42
CA GLY A 219 -2.55 1.81 -2.06
C GLY A 219 -2.46 1.58 -0.55
N VAL A 220 -2.02 2.60 0.21
CA VAL A 220 -1.98 2.55 1.68
C VAL A 220 -3.38 2.39 2.28
N HIS A 221 -4.37 3.09 1.75
CA HIS A 221 -5.75 3.00 2.22
C HIS A 221 -6.36 1.62 1.90
N THR A 222 -6.10 1.08 0.71
CA THR A 222 -6.46 -0.29 0.31
C THR A 222 -5.87 -1.33 1.27
N HIS A 223 -4.58 -1.22 1.60
CA HIS A 223 -3.93 -2.09 2.58
C HIS A 223 -4.58 -2.01 3.97
N LEU A 224 -4.85 -0.80 4.48
CA LEU A 224 -5.49 -0.63 5.78
C LEU A 224 -6.88 -1.27 5.81
N ARG A 225 -7.73 -1.00 4.82
CA ARG A 225 -9.08 -1.57 4.76
C ARG A 225 -9.05 -3.09 4.69
N HIS A 226 -8.12 -3.65 3.94
CA HIS A 226 -7.91 -5.09 3.87
C HIS A 226 -7.49 -5.66 5.24
N ALA A 227 -6.50 -5.05 5.91
CA ALA A 227 -6.07 -5.46 7.25
C ALA A 227 -7.21 -5.39 8.27
N LEU A 228 -8.00 -4.30 8.27
CA LEU A 228 -9.17 -4.13 9.14
C LEU A 228 -10.21 -5.23 8.92
N LYS A 229 -10.41 -5.67 7.67
CA LYS A 229 -11.34 -6.75 7.32
C LYS A 229 -10.90 -8.11 7.91
N LEU A 230 -9.60 -8.40 7.87
CA LEU A 230 -9.04 -9.62 8.48
C LEU A 230 -9.19 -9.60 10.01
N SER A 231 -9.01 -8.41 10.60
CA SER A 231 -9.02 -8.23 12.06
C SER A 231 -10.39 -7.90 12.67
N LYS A 232 -11.52 -8.10 11.97
CA LYS A 232 -12.88 -7.76 12.46
C LYS A 232 -13.23 -8.30 13.86
N ASN A 233 -12.60 -9.41 14.26
CA ASN A 233 -12.82 -10.05 15.56
C ASN A 233 -11.64 -9.85 16.54
N ASP A 234 -10.56 -9.20 16.11
CA ASP A 234 -9.35 -8.95 16.90
C ASP A 234 -8.67 -7.65 16.46
N ASN A 235 -9.33 -6.53 16.79
CA ASN A 235 -8.91 -5.18 16.36
C ASN A 235 -7.62 -4.69 17.06
N ASN A 236 -6.98 -5.53 17.88
CA ASN A 236 -5.84 -5.16 18.72
C ASN A 236 -4.49 -5.47 18.07
N ARG A 237 -4.49 -6.06 16.86
CA ARG A 237 -3.28 -6.53 16.17
C ARG A 237 -2.78 -5.58 15.06
N ILE A 238 -3.41 -4.42 14.91
CA ILE A 238 -3.05 -3.38 13.94
C ILE A 238 -2.51 -2.17 14.69
N ILE A 239 -1.40 -1.59 14.21
CA ILE A 239 -0.85 -0.31 14.66
C ILE A 239 -0.97 0.72 13.55
N CYS A 240 -1.34 1.95 13.89
CA CYS A 240 -1.32 3.09 12.98
C CYS A 240 -0.55 4.27 13.58
N ILE A 241 0.41 4.80 12.82
CA ILE A 241 1.17 5.98 13.19
C ILE A 241 0.89 7.09 12.18
N VAL A 242 0.44 8.24 12.67
CA VAL A 242 0.09 9.39 11.84
C VAL A 242 1.06 10.52 12.10
N ARG A 243 1.72 11.01 11.05
CA ARG A 243 2.57 12.21 11.09
C ARG A 243 1.92 13.34 10.29
N GLN A 244 1.80 14.51 10.89
CA GLN A 244 1.37 15.72 10.21
C GLN A 244 2.42 16.81 10.36
N PHE A 245 2.75 17.50 9.27
CA PHE A 245 3.60 18.68 9.34
C PHE A 245 2.80 19.91 9.77
N GLU A 246 3.47 20.80 10.50
CA GLU A 246 2.98 22.11 10.84
C GLU A 246 3.62 23.16 9.94
N GLY A 247 2.79 23.90 9.20
CA GLY A 247 3.26 25.02 8.37
C GLY A 247 4.06 24.63 7.14
N ILE A 248 3.66 23.57 6.43
CA ILE A 248 4.27 23.21 5.13
C ILE A 248 4.21 24.43 4.19
N ASP A 249 5.36 24.79 3.62
CA ASP A 249 5.44 25.73 2.52
C ASP A 249 5.44 24.96 1.19
N SER A 250 4.34 25.03 0.44
CA SER A 250 4.21 24.36 -0.85
C SER A 250 5.16 24.90 -1.93
N ALA A 251 5.78 26.06 -1.70
CA ALA A 251 6.78 26.62 -2.61
C ALA A 251 8.19 26.04 -2.39
N ASP A 252 8.43 25.36 -1.27
CA ASP A 252 9.73 24.73 -1.01
C ASP A 252 9.93 23.54 -1.95
N SER A 253 11.17 23.37 -2.42
CA SER A 253 11.51 22.32 -3.39
C SER A 253 11.26 20.92 -2.86
N ALA A 254 11.27 20.69 -1.54
CA ALA A 254 11.02 19.38 -0.94
C ALA A 254 9.52 19.07 -0.75
N ALA A 255 8.61 20.05 -0.90
CA ALA A 255 7.20 19.89 -0.58
C ALA A 255 6.53 18.72 -1.34
N HIS A 256 6.85 18.55 -2.63
CA HIS A 256 6.30 17.49 -3.48
C HIS A 256 6.55 16.05 -2.99
N LEU A 257 7.52 15.85 -2.10
CA LEU A 257 7.78 14.54 -1.48
C LEU A 257 6.73 14.18 -0.42
N TYR A 258 6.12 15.19 0.22
CA TYR A 258 5.28 15.05 1.42
C TYR A 258 3.84 15.50 1.23
N ILE A 259 3.52 16.26 0.18
CA ILE A 259 2.14 16.66 -0.14
C ILE A 259 1.82 16.34 -1.59
N ASP A 260 0.54 16.07 -1.84
CA ASP A 260 -0.01 15.95 -3.18
C ASP A 260 -0.07 17.36 -3.81
N SER A 261 0.63 17.59 -4.92
CA SER A 261 0.71 18.91 -5.53
C SER A 261 -0.62 19.31 -6.16
N ALA A 262 -0.97 20.60 -6.07
CA ALA A 262 -2.13 21.14 -6.78
C ALA A 262 -2.01 21.04 -8.31
N THR A 263 -0.80 20.95 -8.88
CA THR A 263 -0.59 20.67 -10.32
C THR A 263 -0.86 19.22 -10.67
N ASP A 264 -0.71 18.30 -9.71
CA ASP A 264 -1.13 16.91 -9.82
C ASP A 264 -2.63 16.76 -9.51
N THR A 265 -3.36 17.82 -9.13
CA THR A 265 -4.79 17.73 -8.80
C THR A 265 -5.67 18.65 -9.66
N ASN A 266 -5.14 19.76 -10.19
CA ASN A 266 -5.82 20.70 -11.09
C ASN A 266 -5.53 20.42 -12.57
N LEU A 267 -5.55 19.16 -12.97
CA LEU A 267 -5.57 18.81 -14.39
C LEU A 267 -7.02 18.83 -14.84
N VAL A 268 -7.34 19.85 -15.64
CA VAL A 268 -8.54 19.89 -16.45
C VAL A 268 -8.49 18.68 -17.39
N LEU A 269 -9.22 17.62 -17.04
CA LEU A 269 -9.54 16.55 -17.97
C LEU A 269 -10.64 17.09 -18.89
N ASP A 270 -10.28 17.48 -20.11
CA ASP A 270 -11.22 17.87 -21.17
C ASP A 270 -12.34 18.85 -20.75
N ASN A 271 -12.00 19.85 -19.94
CA ASN A 271 -12.88 20.92 -19.40
C ASN A 271 -13.74 20.55 -18.19
N LEU A 272 -13.49 19.40 -17.54
CA LEU A 272 -14.12 19.04 -16.28
C LEU A 272 -13.21 19.34 -15.08
N SER A 273 -13.77 20.01 -14.06
CA SER A 273 -13.15 20.08 -12.75
C SER A 273 -13.38 18.75 -12.02
N VAL A 274 -12.36 17.89 -11.98
CA VAL A 274 -12.37 16.72 -11.11
C VAL A 274 -12.01 17.22 -9.70
N GLU A 275 -12.83 16.88 -8.70
CA GLU A 275 -12.54 17.24 -7.30
C GLU A 275 -11.21 16.64 -6.86
N ASP A 276 -10.44 17.35 -6.02
CA ASP A 276 -9.24 16.78 -5.40
C ASP A 276 -9.65 15.65 -4.44
N ASP A 277 -9.54 14.42 -4.93
CA ASP A 277 -9.79 13.20 -4.16
C ASP A 277 -8.70 12.91 -3.13
N SER A 278 -7.55 13.60 -3.17
CA SER A 278 -6.42 13.35 -2.27
C SER A 278 -6.73 13.84 -0.86
N SER A 279 -7.16 15.10 -0.72
CA SER A 279 -7.56 15.66 0.59
C SER A 279 -8.79 14.96 1.18
N SER A 280 -9.77 14.63 0.35
CA SER A 280 -10.96 13.89 0.80
C SER A 280 -10.63 12.44 1.16
N GLY A 281 -9.71 11.81 0.42
CA GLY A 281 -9.20 10.47 0.64
C GLY A 281 -8.42 10.37 1.95
N LEU A 282 -7.51 11.32 2.22
CA LEU A 282 -6.75 11.34 3.47
C LEU A 282 -7.68 11.46 4.68
N ARG A 283 -8.72 12.30 4.59
CA ARG A 283 -9.73 12.41 5.66
C ARG A 283 -10.44 11.08 5.90
N ARG A 284 -10.88 10.41 4.83
CA ARG A 284 -11.52 9.08 4.91
C ARG A 284 -10.59 8.02 5.52
N LEU A 285 -9.31 8.02 5.12
CA LEU A 285 -8.30 7.14 5.69
C LEU A 285 -8.13 7.36 7.20
N LEU A 286 -8.05 8.62 7.63
CA LEU A 286 -7.94 8.96 9.05
C LEU A 286 -9.23 8.63 9.83
N GLU A 287 -10.40 8.79 9.22
CA GLU A 287 -11.68 8.35 9.79
C GLU A 287 -11.71 6.84 10.01
N ASP A 288 -11.25 6.05 9.03
CA ASP A 288 -11.15 4.59 9.16
C ASP A 288 -10.22 4.18 10.30
N VAL A 289 -9.08 4.86 10.48
CA VAL A 289 -8.19 4.65 11.63
C VAL A 289 -8.91 4.94 12.95
N ILE A 290 -9.56 6.10 13.05
CA ILE A 290 -10.22 6.56 14.28
C ILE A 290 -11.38 5.63 14.68
N LEU A 291 -12.12 5.13 13.70
CA LEU A 291 -13.32 4.33 13.93
C LEU A 291 -13.02 2.85 14.18
N ASN A 292 -11.96 2.30 13.58
CA ASN A 292 -11.78 0.85 13.52
C ASN A 292 -10.51 0.33 14.23
N VAL A 293 -9.51 1.17 14.51
CA VAL A 293 -8.26 0.76 15.18
C VAL A 293 -8.35 1.07 16.68
N ASP A 294 -7.87 0.16 17.54
CA ASP A 294 -7.82 0.42 18.99
C ASP A 294 -6.96 1.66 19.26
N ARG A 295 -7.53 2.63 19.98
CA ARG A 295 -6.88 3.91 20.33
C ARG A 295 -5.51 3.74 20.99
N LYS A 296 -5.27 2.64 21.70
CA LYS A 296 -3.96 2.36 22.33
C LYS A 296 -2.87 1.99 21.30
N ASN A 297 -3.27 1.63 20.09
CA ASN A 297 -2.41 1.26 18.97
C ASN A 297 -2.32 2.38 17.92
N VAL A 298 -2.79 3.59 18.24
CA VAL A 298 -2.71 4.75 17.35
C VAL A 298 -1.88 5.85 18.00
N ALA A 299 -0.92 6.39 17.25
CA ALA A 299 -0.15 7.56 17.68
C ALA A 299 -0.19 8.67 16.64
N TYR A 300 -0.23 9.91 17.11
CA TYR A 300 -0.24 11.11 16.29
C TYR A 300 0.98 11.97 16.62
N PHE A 301 1.70 12.38 15.58
CA PHE A 301 2.85 13.25 15.68
C PHE A 301 2.61 14.52 14.87
N ARG A 302 3.04 15.64 15.44
CA ARG A 302 3.13 16.91 14.75
C ARG A 302 4.58 17.31 14.64
N VAL A 303 5.01 17.62 13.42
CA VAL A 303 6.40 17.89 13.11
C VAL A 303 6.47 19.26 12.43
N PRO A 304 7.27 20.20 12.90
CA PRO A 304 7.39 21.50 12.22
C PRO A 304 8.01 21.31 10.84
N TRP A 305 7.56 22.08 9.84
CA TRP A 305 8.15 22.03 8.50
C TRP A 305 9.55 22.67 8.49
N CYS A 306 10.49 22.06 7.76
CA CYS A 306 11.71 22.74 7.31
C CYS A 306 11.86 22.63 5.80
N LYS A 307 12.72 23.46 5.20
CA LYS A 307 12.86 23.56 3.72
C LYS A 307 13.28 22.26 3.04
N SER A 308 13.98 21.39 3.75
CA SER A 308 14.38 20.04 3.32
C SER A 308 13.31 18.97 3.58
N GLY A 309 12.15 19.33 4.14
CA GLY A 309 11.10 18.41 4.55
C GLY A 309 11.37 17.78 5.92
N LEU A 310 11.36 16.45 6.01
CA LEU A 310 11.83 15.75 7.19
C LEU A 310 13.35 15.60 7.11
N ASP A 311 14.06 16.13 8.10
CA ASP A 311 15.52 16.22 8.08
C ASP A 311 16.12 15.77 9.42
N PRO A 312 16.74 14.57 9.51
CA PRO A 312 17.30 14.06 10.76
C PRO A 312 18.40 14.92 11.40
N GLU A 313 19.06 15.79 10.62
CA GLU A 313 20.06 16.72 11.13
C GLU A 313 19.42 17.90 11.88
N PHE A 314 18.12 18.16 11.64
CA PHE A 314 17.37 19.15 12.40
C PHE A 314 17.01 18.59 13.79
N PRO A 315 17.37 19.27 14.91
CA PRO A 315 17.22 18.71 16.25
C PRO A 315 15.79 18.28 16.62
N GLU A 316 14.78 19.01 16.15
CA GLU A 316 13.38 18.69 16.44
C GLU A 316 12.91 17.44 15.68
N HIS A 317 13.40 17.24 14.45
CA HIS A 317 13.14 16.05 13.64
C HIS A 317 13.86 14.82 14.19
N SER A 318 15.12 14.96 14.59
CA SER A 318 15.86 13.89 15.28
C SER A 318 15.14 13.45 16.56
N LYS A 319 14.62 14.42 17.34
CA LYS A 319 13.82 14.14 18.54
C LYS A 319 12.50 13.44 18.20
N TYR A 320 11.83 13.86 17.13
CA TYR A 320 10.64 13.20 16.62
C TYR A 320 10.91 11.74 16.24
N LEU A 321 11.95 11.44 15.45
CA LEU A 321 12.28 10.08 15.01
C LEU A 321 12.64 9.15 16.19
N LYS A 322 13.29 9.68 17.23
CA LYS A 322 13.52 8.95 18.50
C LYS A 322 12.20 8.63 19.20
N SER A 323 11.33 9.63 19.36
CA SER A 323 10.00 9.46 19.97
C SER A 323 9.14 8.47 19.19
N PHE A 324 9.15 8.54 17.85
CA PHE A 324 8.53 7.58 16.95
C PHE A 324 8.98 6.15 17.26
N SER A 325 10.30 5.93 17.37
CA SER A 325 10.86 4.61 17.68
C SER A 325 10.42 4.09 19.05
N GLU A 326 10.46 4.95 20.07
CA GLU A 326 10.06 4.60 21.44
C GLU A 326 8.57 4.21 21.51
N VAL A 327 7.71 4.98 20.85
CA VAL A 327 6.26 4.75 20.81
C VAL A 327 5.93 3.44 20.07
N VAL A 328 6.48 3.24 18.87
CA VAL A 328 6.25 2.00 18.10
C VAL A 328 6.79 0.79 18.85
N SER A 329 7.98 0.89 19.46
CA SER A 329 8.56 -0.18 20.28
C SER A 329 7.66 -0.53 21.46
N SER A 330 7.12 0.47 22.16
CA SER A 330 6.20 0.26 23.28
C SER A 330 4.89 -0.40 22.85
N MET A 331 4.28 0.04 21.75
CA MET A 331 3.06 -0.57 21.22
C MET A 331 3.28 -2.03 20.83
N LEU A 332 4.35 -2.33 20.11
CA LEU A 332 4.70 -3.70 19.73
C LEU A 332 4.94 -4.59 20.96
N LYS A 333 5.71 -4.10 21.94
CA LYS A 333 5.91 -4.80 23.24
C LYS A 333 4.58 -5.15 23.89
N ASN A 334 3.67 -4.19 24.00
CA ASN A 334 2.38 -4.40 24.65
C ASN A 334 1.51 -5.44 23.92
N ILE A 335 1.43 -5.37 22.58
CA ILE A 335 0.62 -6.30 21.79
C ILE A 335 1.19 -7.73 21.88
N ILE A 336 2.51 -7.89 21.82
CA ILE A 336 3.16 -9.20 21.78
C ILE A 336 3.20 -9.83 23.18
N GLU A 337 3.39 -9.03 24.23
CA GLU A 337 3.23 -9.52 25.61
C GLU A 337 1.78 -9.94 25.91
N ALA A 338 0.78 -9.27 25.33
CA ALA A 338 -0.61 -9.69 25.46
C ALA A 338 -0.87 -11.02 24.72
N ALA A 339 -0.30 -11.17 23.53
CA ALA A 339 -0.44 -12.38 22.71
C ALA A 339 0.27 -13.61 23.30
N THR A 340 1.40 -13.42 24.00
CA THR A 340 2.15 -14.52 24.64
C THR A 340 1.56 -15.01 25.97
N LYS A 341 0.66 -14.23 26.59
CA LYS A 341 -0.01 -14.58 27.87
C LYS A 341 -1.31 -15.35 27.68
N ASN A 342 -1.88 -15.34 26.48
CA ASN A 342 -3.12 -16.04 26.12
C ASN A 342 -2.83 -17.45 25.58
#